data_AF-A0A352Y442-F1
#
_entry.id   AF-A0A352Y442-F1
#
_cell.length_a   1.000
_cell.length_b   1.000
_cell.length_c   1.000
_cell.angle_alpha   90.00
_cell.angle_beta   90.00
_cell.angle_gamma   90.00
#
_symmetry.space_group_name_H-M   'P 1'
#
loop_
_entity.id
_entity.type
_entity.pdbx_description
1 polymer ?
#
loop_
_entity_poly.entity_id
_entity_poly.type
_entity_poly.pdbx_seq_one_letter_code
_entity_poly.pdbx_strand_id
1 'polypeptide(L)' 'MSTAGLSRARLNRMHEVMAGYVERGDVPGLVTLVSRRGEVHVDVIGTQAIGNSPPMRRDTIFRIS' A
#
# COMPACT_ATOMS: atom_id res chain seq x y z
N MET A 1 9.59 4.16 -25.60
CA MET A 1 8.34 3.97 -24.82
C MET A 1 8.64 2.95 -23.74
N SER A 2 8.58 3.32 -22.45
CA SER A 2 8.79 2.32 -21.40
C SER A 2 7.60 1.35 -21.43
N THR A 3 7.87 0.09 -21.75
CA THR A 3 6.92 -0.98 -21.50
C THR A 3 6.81 -1.09 -19.98
N ALA A 4 5.80 -0.45 -19.39
CA ALA A 4 5.57 -0.44 -17.95
C ALA A 4 5.81 -1.86 -17.40
N GLY A 5 6.82 -1.99 -16.55
CA GLY A 5 7.24 -3.27 -16.00
C GLY A 5 6.16 -3.88 -15.10
N LEU A 6 5.11 -3.11 -14.81
CA LEU A 6 4.01 -3.43 -13.93
C LEU A 6 2.68 -3.47 -14.68
N SER A 7 1.90 -4.50 -14.42
CA SER A 7 0.54 -4.63 -14.97
C SER A 7 -0.44 -3.87 -14.07
N ARG A 8 -1.07 -2.81 -14.58
CA ARG A 8 -2.10 -2.04 -13.84
C ARG A 8 -3.22 -2.94 -13.29
N ALA A 9 -3.72 -3.88 -14.09
CA ALA A 9 -4.75 -4.81 -13.64
C ALA A 9 -4.30 -5.68 -12.46
N ARG A 10 -3.02 -6.07 -12.39
CA ARG A 10 -2.47 -6.81 -11.25
C ARG A 10 -2.24 -5.92 -10.03
N LEU A 11 -1.83 -4.67 -10.23
CA LEU A 11 -1.70 -3.69 -9.16
C LEU A 11 -3.06 -3.39 -8.53
N ASN A 12 -4.12 -3.22 -9.33
CA ASN A 12 -5.48 -3.03 -8.81
C ASN A 12 -5.96 -4.24 -8.00
N ARG A 13 -5.72 -5.47 -8.46
CA ARG A 13 -6.03 -6.67 -7.66
C ARG A 13 -5.24 -6.72 -6.35
N MET A 14 -3.99 -6.26 -6.34
CA MET A 14 -3.20 -6.17 -5.12
C MET A 14 -3.81 -5.13 -4.17
N HIS A 15 -4.21 -3.95 -4.69
CA HIS A 15 -4.91 -2.93 -3.92
C HIS A 15 -6.18 -3.46 -3.28
N GLU A 16 -7.05 -4.16 -4.03
CA GLU A 16 -8.29 -4.76 -3.51
C GLU A 16 -8.03 -5.72 -2.34
N VAL A 17 -7.02 -6.60 -2.47
CA VAL A 17 -6.65 -7.54 -1.41
C VAL A 17 -6.15 -6.80 -0.17
N MET A 18 -5.30 -5.78 -0.35
CA MET A 18 -4.72 -5.01 0.75
C MET A 18 -5.77 -4.13 1.44
N ALA A 19 -6.64 -3.47 0.68
CA ALA A 19 -7.79 -2.71 1.18
C ALA A 19 -8.70 -3.59 2.05
N GLY A 20 -8.92 -4.84 1.64
CA GLY A 20 -9.71 -5.80 2.40
C GLY A 20 -9.19 -6.08 3.82
N TYR A 21 -7.87 -6.00 4.07
CA TYR A 21 -7.33 -6.13 5.44
C TYR A 21 -7.69 -4.92 6.30
N VAL A 22 -7.70 -3.71 5.71
CA VAL A 22 -8.08 -2.49 6.43
C VAL A 22 -9.59 -2.46 6.67
N GLU A 23 -10.39 -2.83 5.67
CA GLU A 23 -11.86 -2.89 5.77
C GLU A 23 -12.36 -3.88 6.83
N ARG A 24 -11.69 -5.04 6.96
CA ARG A 24 -11.99 -6.01 8.02
C ARG A 24 -11.48 -5.59 9.41
N GLY A 25 -10.67 -4.53 9.48
CA GLY A 25 -10.05 -4.06 10.72
C GLY A 25 -8.88 -4.92 11.20
N ASP A 26 -8.32 -5.77 10.34
CA ASP A 26 -7.14 -6.61 10.66
C ASP A 26 -5.91 -5.74 10.95
N VAL A 27 -5.80 -4.61 10.24
CA VAL A 27 -4.78 -3.56 10.47
C VAL A 27 -5.41 -2.16 10.28
N PRO A 28 -4.95 -1.11 10.99
CA PRO A 28 -5.48 0.24 10.81
C PRO A 28 -5.10 0.89 9.47
N GLY A 29 -3.99 0.44 8.88
CA GLY A 29 -3.48 0.93 7.62
C GLY A 29 -2.20 0.21 7.22
N LEU A 30 -1.79 0.39 5.97
CA LEU A 30 -0.62 -0.26 5.40
C LEU A 30 -0.01 0.57 4.26
N VAL A 31 1.25 0.25 3.94
CA VAL A 31 1.93 0.74 2.74
C VAL A 31 2.50 -0.46 1.99
N THR A 32 2.21 -0.56 0.69
CA THR A 32 2.76 -1.60 -0.19
C THR A 32 3.62 -0.96 -1.29
N LEU A 33 4.79 -1.53 -1.58
CA LEU A 33 5.70 -1.07 -2.63
C LEU A 33 6.09 -2.22 -3.56
N VAL A 34 5.99 -1.99 -4.87
CA VAL A 34 6.49 -2.91 -5.91
C VAL A 34 7.45 -2.16 -6.80
N SER A 35 8.70 -2.65 -6.89
CA SER A 35 9.73 -2.09 -7.76
C SER A 35 10.14 -3.10 -8.82
N ARG A 36 10.16 -2.69 -10.09
CA ARG A 36 10.64 -3.52 -11.20
C ARG A 36 11.23 -2.65 -12.31
N ARG A 37 12.48 -2.92 -12.69
CA ARG A 37 13.17 -2.28 -13.83
C ARG A 37 13.13 -0.73 -13.77
N GLY A 38 13.33 -0.16 -12.58
CA GLY A 38 13.33 1.30 -12.38
C GLY A 38 11.94 1.93 -12.24
N GLU A 39 10.86 1.16 -12.37
CA GLU A 39 9.49 1.60 -12.06
C GLU A 39 9.14 1.22 -10.63
N VAL A 40 8.58 2.16 -9.87
CA VAL A 40 8.11 1.96 -8.49
C VAL A 40 6.63 2.31 -8.40
N HIS A 41 5.82 1.35 -7.98
CA HIS A 41 4.44 1.59 -7.57
C HIS A 41 4.35 1.57 -6.04
N VAL A 42 3.68 2.57 -5.48
CA VAL A 42 3.40 2.68 -4.05
C VAL A 42 1.89 2.81 -3.86
N ASP A 43 1.36 2.03 -2.94
CA ASP A 43 -0.03 2.08 -2.50
C ASP A 43 -0.09 2.31 -0.99
N VAL A 44 -0.99 3.20 -0.56
CA VAL A 44 -1.08 3.69 0.82
C VAL A 44 -2.56 3.68 1.23
N ILE A 45 -2.88 2.94 2.29
CA ILE A 45 -4.26 2.71 2.72
C ILE A 45 -4.38 2.91 4.24
N GLY A 46 -5.47 3.54 4.68
CA GLY A 46 -5.85 3.62 6.10
C GLY A 46 -5.12 4.69 6.92
N THR A 47 -5.04 4.45 8.23
CA THR A 47 -4.45 5.33 9.24
C THR A 47 -3.29 4.66 9.97
N GLN A 48 -2.49 5.44 10.70
CA GLN A 48 -1.31 4.91 11.39
C GLN A 48 -1.66 4.07 12.64
N ALA A 49 -2.84 4.26 13.21
CA ALA A 49 -3.36 3.55 14.37
C ALA A 49 -4.90 3.53 14.36
N ILE A 50 -5.47 2.71 15.24
CA ILE A 50 -6.92 2.65 15.47
C ILE A 50 -7.40 3.97 16.11
N GLY A 51 -8.57 4.45 15.70
CA GLY A 51 -9.18 5.68 16.22
C GLY A 51 -8.80 6.94 15.42
N ASN A 52 -8.81 8.11 16.06
CA ASN A 52 -8.51 9.39 15.41
C ASN A 52 -6.99 9.59 15.22
N SER A 53 -6.41 8.74 14.38
CA SER A 53 -4.99 8.72 14.04
C SER A 53 -4.73 9.44 12.72
N PRO A 54 -3.55 10.05 12.53
CA PRO A 54 -3.15 10.58 11.23
C PRO A 54 -3.28 9.55 10.10
N PRO A 55 -3.58 10.00 8.87
CA PRO A 55 -3.54 9.13 7.70
C PRO A 55 -2.20 8.41 7.55
N MET A 56 -2.24 7.21 7.00
CA MET A 56 -1.05 6.50 6.55
C MET A 56 -0.38 7.32 5.43
N ARG A 57 0.95 7.38 5.42
CA ARG A 57 1.73 8.07 4.39
C ARG A 57 2.83 7.15 3.88
N ARG A 58 3.28 7.39 2.64
CA ARG A 58 4.39 6.65 2.00
C ARG A 58 5.66 6.57 2.85
N ASP A 59 5.91 7.61 3.63
CA ASP A 59 7.07 7.84 4.49
C ASP A 59 6.74 7.67 5.98
N THR A 60 5.59 7.07 6.33
CA THR A 60 5.32 6.63 7.71
C THR A 60 6.40 5.62 8.13
N ILE A 61 6.97 5.82 9.32
CA ILE A 61 8.01 4.95 9.86
C ILE A 61 7.38 3.71 10.50
N PHE A 62 7.81 2.53 10.07
CA PHE A 62 7.44 1.24 10.65
C PHE A 62 8.62 0.62 11.39
N ARG A 63 8.36 -0.04 12.51
CA ARG A 63 9.34 -0.91 13.19
C ARG A 63 9.37 -2.26 12.48
N ILE A 64 10.56 -2.74 12.07
CA ILE A 64 10.76 -3.95 11.25
C ILE A 64 11.38 -5.13 12.03
N SER A 65 11.04 -5.26 13.31
CA SER A 65 11.64 -6.24 14.23
C SER A 65 11.52 -7.69 13.78
#